data_AF-A0A950S3S9-F1
#
_entry.id   AF-A0A950S3S9-F1
#
_cell.length_a   1.000
_cell.length_b   1.000
_cell.length_c   1.000
_cell.angle_alpha   90.00
_cell.angle_beta   90.00
_cell.angle_gamma   90.00
#
_symmetry.space_group_name_H-M   'P 1'
#
loop_
_entity.id
_entity.type
_entity.pdbx_description
1 polymer ?
#
loop_
_entity_poly.entity_id
_entity_poly.type
_entity_poly.pdbx_seq_one_letter_code
_entity_poly.pdbx_strand_id
1 'polypeptide(L)'
;MFGTPLIIFHDQVAQSFHIVVGILLLLFGMRWLRKTLLRFAGIVALHDEELIYQREVAELRAQGLSMNRWDNIGFWFSYKAVLLEGLEVAFIVIALGAQGGLALQAAVLGAVAAFVVTMFAGAVLHKPLSFVPENFMKFVVGAMLTTFGIFWGAEGLLVTWPFSDATLLLILAGVCLVSLIAVRMLALVAHRVPASPFGTSNKPVY
;
A
#
# COMPACT_ATOMS: atom_id res chain seq x y z
N MET A 1 38.52 8.61 24.70
CA MET A 1 38.00 7.32 24.19
C MET A 1 36.56 7.05 24.68
N PHE A 2 35.66 8.05 24.65
CA PHE A 2 34.28 7.92 25.16
C PHE A 2 33.21 7.89 24.04
N GLY A 3 33.60 8.01 22.77
CA GLY A 3 32.66 8.04 21.63
C GLY A 3 32.43 6.68 20.95
N THR A 4 33.37 5.74 21.06
CA THR A 4 33.30 4.43 20.40
C THR A 4 32.13 3.56 20.86
N PRO A 5 31.80 3.42 22.17
CA PRO A 5 30.66 2.61 22.56
C PRO A 5 29.32 3.21 22.11
N LEU A 6 29.16 4.54 22.14
CA LEU A 6 27.90 5.19 21.72
C LEU A 6 27.61 5.00 20.22
N ILE A 7 28.64 5.08 19.38
CA ILE A 7 28.53 4.84 17.93
C ILE A 7 28.15 3.38 17.65
N ILE A 8 28.77 2.42 18.34
CA ILE A 8 28.44 1.00 18.18
C ILE A 8 26.98 0.74 18.58
N PHE A 9 26.49 1.30 19.69
CA PHE A 9 25.08 1.14 20.07
C PHE A 9 24.13 1.76 19.05
N HIS A 10 24.44 2.95 18.53
CA HIS A 10 23.64 3.61 17.52
C HIS A 10 23.53 2.77 16.23
N ASP A 11 24.66 2.26 15.74
CA ASP A 11 24.71 1.50 14.50
C ASP A 11 24.00 0.14 14.63
N GLN A 12 24.13 -0.53 15.77
CA GLN A 12 23.45 -1.80 16.05
C GLN A 12 21.92 -1.64 16.12
N VAL A 13 21.43 -0.56 16.72
CA VAL A 13 19.99 -0.26 16.80
C VAL A 13 19.44 0.07 15.41
N ALA A 14 20.14 0.92 14.65
CA ALA A 14 19.75 1.25 13.28
C ALA A 14 19.74 0.01 12.38
N GLN A 15 20.75 -0.85 12.49
CA GLN A 15 20.83 -2.10 11.75
C GLN A 15 19.66 -3.03 12.06
N SER A 16 19.38 -3.24 13.35
CA SER A 16 18.26 -4.10 13.78
C SER A 16 16.92 -3.58 13.27
N PHE A 17 16.73 -2.26 13.32
CA PHE A 17 15.54 -1.61 12.79
C PHE A 17 15.40 -1.81 11.27
N HIS A 18 16.46 -1.56 10.49
CA HIS A 18 16.45 -1.76 9.04
C HIS A 18 16.15 -3.20 8.65
N ILE A 19 16.69 -4.19 9.36
CA ILE A 19 16.37 -5.61 9.11
C ILE A 19 14.88 -5.87 9.36
N VAL A 20 14.36 -5.49 10.54
CA VAL A 20 12.98 -5.77 10.92
C VAL A 20 12.00 -5.10 9.96
N VAL A 21 12.17 -3.81 9.72
CA VAL A 21 11.32 -3.05 8.80
C VAL A 21 11.48 -3.55 7.38
N GLY A 22 12.71 -3.81 6.93
CA GLY A 22 13.00 -4.35 5.59
C GLY A 22 12.28 -5.67 5.34
N ILE A 23 12.33 -6.61 6.30
CA ILE A 23 11.62 -7.89 6.20
C ILE A 23 10.10 -7.68 6.14
N LEU A 24 9.54 -6.84 7.02
CA LEU A 24 8.11 -6.56 7.03
C LEU A 24 7.65 -5.98 5.68
N LEU A 25 8.34 -4.97 5.18
CA LEU A 25 8.05 -4.35 3.89
C LEU A 25 8.17 -5.35 2.73
N LEU A 26 9.18 -6.21 2.72
CA LEU A 26 9.32 -7.28 1.74
C LEU A 26 8.13 -8.24 1.77
N LEU A 27 7.72 -8.70 2.96
CA LEU A 27 6.61 -9.64 3.11
C LEU A 27 5.29 -9.04 2.64
N PHE A 28 4.99 -7.79 3.02
CA PHE A 28 3.78 -7.11 2.57
C PHE A 28 3.83 -6.79 1.06
N GLY A 29 4.95 -6.25 0.59
CA GLY A 29 5.17 -5.94 -0.82
C GLY A 29 5.02 -7.16 -1.72
N MET A 30 5.67 -8.28 -1.38
CA MET A 30 5.55 -9.53 -2.15
C MET A 30 4.14 -10.10 -2.16
N ARG A 31 3.39 -10.02 -1.05
CA ARG A 31 1.99 -10.49 -1.01
C ARG A 31 1.12 -9.73 -1.99
N TRP A 32 1.27 -8.40 -2.02
CA TRP A 32 0.53 -7.53 -2.94
C TRP A 32 1.00 -7.74 -4.38
N LEU A 33 2.30 -7.70 -4.62
CA LEU A 33 2.90 -7.84 -5.94
C LEU A 33 2.50 -9.19 -6.58
N ARG A 34 2.62 -10.31 -5.86
CA ARG A 34 2.22 -11.63 -6.35
C ARG A 34 0.76 -11.66 -6.84
N LYS A 35 -0.16 -11.15 -6.02
CA LYS A 35 -1.59 -11.16 -6.35
C LYS A 35 -1.87 -10.33 -7.60
N THR A 36 -1.17 -9.20 -7.74
CA THR A 36 -1.32 -8.29 -8.87
C THR A 36 -0.70 -8.83 -10.15
N LEU A 37 0.49 -9.43 -10.10
CA LEU A 37 1.12 -10.07 -11.26
C LEU A 37 0.24 -11.19 -11.84
N LEU A 38 -0.37 -12.01 -10.96
CA LEU A 38 -1.30 -13.06 -11.38
C LEU A 38 -2.57 -12.51 -12.04
N ARG A 39 -3.07 -11.37 -11.56
CA ARG A 39 -4.21 -10.66 -12.17
C ARG A 39 -3.85 -10.08 -13.53
N PHE A 40 -2.69 -9.45 -13.67
CA PHE A 40 -2.23 -8.92 -14.95
C PHE A 40 -1.88 -10.02 -15.97
N ALA A 41 -1.43 -11.18 -15.52
CA ALA A 41 -1.18 -12.33 -16.39
C ALA A 41 -2.47 -13.03 -16.87
N GLY A 42 -3.65 -12.61 -16.43
CA GLY A 42 -4.94 -13.20 -16.80
C GLY A 42 -5.25 -14.55 -16.12
N ILE A 43 -4.43 -14.97 -15.16
CA ILE A 43 -4.62 -16.22 -14.40
C ILE A 43 -5.73 -16.07 -13.35
N VAL A 44 -5.78 -14.90 -12.71
CA VAL A 44 -6.82 -14.53 -11.75
C VAL A 44 -7.68 -13.45 -12.39
N ALA A 45 -9.01 -13.57 -12.27
CA ALA A 45 -9.93 -12.56 -12.79
C ALA A 45 -9.54 -11.16 -12.29
N LEU A 46 -9.51 -10.21 -13.21
CA LEU A 46 -9.35 -8.79 -12.89
C LEU A 46 -10.54 -8.38 -12.02
N HIS A 47 -10.24 -7.78 -10.87
CA HIS A 47 -11.26 -7.23 -10.01
C HIS A 47 -11.69 -5.88 -10.61
N ASP A 48 -12.83 -5.89 -11.28
CA ASP A 48 -13.48 -4.68 -11.80
C ASP A 48 -14.56 -4.25 -10.80
N GLU A 49 -14.21 -3.29 -9.94
CA GLU A 49 -15.10 -2.85 -8.87
C GLU A 49 -16.33 -2.11 -9.39
N GLU A 50 -16.26 -1.45 -10.54
CA GLU A 50 -17.42 -0.75 -11.11
C GLU A 50 -18.49 -1.77 -11.54
N LEU A 51 -18.08 -2.85 -12.20
CA LEU A 51 -19.02 -3.91 -12.59
C LEU A 51 -19.60 -4.65 -11.37
N ILE A 52 -18.81 -4.83 -10.31
CA ILE A 52 -19.28 -5.44 -9.06
C ILE A 52 -20.27 -4.51 -8.37
N TYR A 53 -19.93 -3.23 -8.23
CA TYR A 53 -20.77 -2.21 -7.62
C TYR A 53 -22.11 -2.07 -8.35
N GLN A 54 -22.10 -1.98 -9.69
CA GLN A 54 -23.33 -1.88 -10.49
C GLN A 54 -24.24 -3.11 -10.32
N ARG A 55 -23.66 -4.32 -10.24
CA ARG A 55 -24.42 -5.55 -9.97
C ARG A 55 -25.03 -5.55 -8.58
N GLU A 56 -24.23 -5.21 -7.57
CA GLU A 56 -24.67 -5.13 -6.17
C GLU A 56 -25.80 -4.09 -6.02
N VAL A 57 -25.66 -2.92 -6.64
CA VAL A 57 -26.67 -1.85 -6.63
C VAL A 57 -27.95 -2.29 -7.34
N ALA A 58 -27.85 -2.98 -8.48
CA ALA A 58 -29.01 -3.50 -9.20
C ALA A 58 -29.76 -4.57 -8.38
N GLU A 59 -29.01 -5.45 -7.69
CA GLU A 59 -29.56 -6.48 -6.82
C GLU A 59 -30.23 -5.88 -5.57
N LEU A 60 -29.58 -4.92 -4.90
CA LEU A 60 -30.16 -4.22 -3.76
C LEU A 60 -31.42 -3.42 -4.13
N ARG A 61 -31.45 -2.79 -5.31
CA ARG A 61 -32.64 -2.13 -5.84
C ARG A 61 -33.76 -3.14 -6.15
N ALA A 62 -33.42 -4.30 -6.71
CA ALA A 62 -34.39 -5.37 -6.97
C ALA A 62 -35.00 -5.95 -5.68
N GLN A 63 -34.25 -5.94 -4.57
CA GLN A 63 -34.73 -6.33 -3.24
C GLN A 63 -35.56 -5.25 -2.52
N GLY A 64 -35.80 -4.09 -3.15
CA GLY A 64 -36.59 -3.00 -2.57
C GLY A 64 -35.90 -2.26 -1.42
N LEU A 65 -34.61 -2.52 -1.18
CA LEU A 65 -33.80 -1.81 -0.20
C LEU A 65 -33.39 -0.46 -0.77
N SER A 66 -33.96 0.62 -0.24
CA SER A 66 -33.50 1.98 -0.59
C SER A 66 -32.10 2.23 -0.01
N MET A 67 -31.25 2.95 -0.75
CA MET A 67 -29.92 3.44 -0.31
C MET A 67 -29.94 4.30 0.96
N ASN A 68 -31.11 4.57 1.54
CA ASN A 68 -31.30 5.49 2.65
C ASN A 68 -31.06 4.86 4.04
N ARG A 69 -30.59 3.61 4.10
CA ARG A 69 -30.24 2.97 5.37
C ARG A 69 -28.86 3.46 5.79
N TRP A 70 -28.78 4.07 6.98
CA TRP A 70 -27.50 4.46 7.58
C TRP A 70 -26.56 3.24 7.63
N ASP A 71 -25.44 3.34 6.92
CA ASP A 71 -24.40 2.32 6.95
C ASP A 71 -23.58 2.46 8.23
N ASN A 72 -24.11 1.88 9.31
CA ASN A 72 -23.44 1.86 10.60
C ASN A 72 -22.06 1.18 10.51
N ILE A 73 -21.87 0.22 9.62
CA ILE A 73 -20.60 -0.49 9.45
C ILE A 73 -19.58 0.43 8.78
N GLY A 74 -19.97 1.09 7.68
CA GLY A 74 -19.17 2.09 7.00
C GLY A 74 -18.81 3.28 7.90
N PHE A 75 -19.74 3.73 8.75
CA PHE A 75 -19.47 4.75 9.76
C PHE A 75 -18.37 4.31 10.73
N TRP A 76 -18.48 3.11 11.32
CA TRP A 76 -17.45 2.61 12.23
C TRP A 76 -16.11 2.35 11.55
N PHE A 77 -16.12 1.90 10.29
CA PHE A 77 -14.89 1.67 9.53
C PHE A 77 -14.16 2.98 9.22
N SER A 78 -14.89 3.98 8.69
CA SER A 78 -14.35 5.31 8.41
C SER A 78 -13.89 6.02 9.69
N TYR A 79 -14.64 5.92 10.78
CA TYR A 79 -14.25 6.47 12.08
C TYR A 79 -12.92 5.88 12.57
N LYS A 80 -12.76 4.56 12.54
CA LYS A 80 -11.52 3.90 12.96
C LYS A 80 -10.34 4.28 12.07
N ALA A 81 -10.55 4.40 10.76
CA ALA A 81 -9.53 4.83 9.82
C ALA A 81 -9.10 6.28 10.11
N VAL A 82 -10.05 7.22 10.17
CA VAL A 82 -9.76 8.64 10.42
C VAL A 82 -9.16 8.86 11.81
N LEU A 83 -9.62 8.14 12.84
CA LEU A 83 -9.07 8.23 14.19
C LEU A 83 -7.61 7.78 14.24
N LEU A 84 -7.25 6.71 13.53
CA LEU A 84 -5.87 6.22 13.47
C LEU A 84 -4.95 7.24 12.81
N GLU A 85 -5.34 7.76 11.64
CA GLU A 85 -4.58 8.80 10.91
C GLU A 85 -4.46 10.10 11.73
N GLY A 86 -5.55 10.53 12.38
CA GLY A 86 -5.55 11.72 13.23
C GLY A 86 -4.66 11.60 14.46
N LEU A 87 -4.56 10.39 15.03
CA LEU A 87 -3.67 10.09 16.14
C LEU A 87 -2.19 10.11 15.72
N GLU A 88 -1.87 9.66 14.50
CA GLU A 88 -0.52 9.80 13.94
C GLU A 88 -0.12 11.27 13.77
N VAL A 89 -1.03 12.11 13.25
CA VAL A 89 -0.79 13.56 13.16
C VAL A 89 -0.55 14.16 14.54
N ALA A 90 -1.31 13.76 15.56
CA ALA A 90 -1.10 14.21 16.94
C ALA A 90 0.29 13.83 17.46
N PHE A 91 0.77 12.61 17.18
CA PHE A 91 2.12 12.19 17.55
C PHE A 91 3.20 13.02 16.85
N ILE A 92 3.03 13.34 15.56
CA ILE A 92 3.97 14.21 14.84
C ILE A 92 4.01 15.61 15.47
N VAL A 93 2.83 16.19 15.77
CA VAL A 93 2.74 17.53 16.37
C VAL A 93 3.42 17.55 17.75
N ILE A 94 3.20 16.54 18.58
CA ILE A 94 3.82 16.44 19.90
C ILE A 94 5.34 16.24 19.76
N ALA A 95 5.79 15.37 18.87
CA ALA A 95 7.21 15.10 18.65
C ALA A 95 7.96 16.36 18.18
N LEU A 96 7.39 17.10 17.22
CA LEU A 96 7.95 18.35 16.73
C LEU A 96 7.83 19.49 17.76
N GLY A 97 6.71 19.52 18.49
CA GLY A 97 6.42 20.54 19.50
C GLY A 97 7.20 20.38 20.80
N ALA A 98 7.77 19.20 21.07
CA ALA A 98 8.57 18.93 22.27
C ALA A 98 9.83 19.81 22.40
N GLN A 99 10.24 20.47 21.33
CA GLN A 99 11.43 21.34 21.28
C GLN A 99 11.20 22.72 21.95
N GLY A 100 9.96 23.09 22.27
CA GLY A 100 9.63 24.31 23.02
C GLY A 100 8.30 24.96 22.63
N GLY A 101 7.88 26.00 23.36
CA GLY A 101 6.56 26.63 23.17
C GLY A 101 6.33 27.20 21.77
N LEU A 102 7.34 27.81 21.16
CA LEU A 102 7.27 28.30 19.77
C LEU A 102 7.19 27.15 18.75
N ALA A 103 7.90 26.04 19.01
CA ALA A 103 7.87 24.86 18.15
C ALA A 103 6.51 24.17 18.20
N LEU A 104 5.88 24.11 19.38
CA LEU A 104 4.53 23.58 19.54
C LEU A 104 3.50 24.42 18.78
N GLN A 105 3.59 25.76 18.87
CA GLN A 105 2.72 26.66 18.11
C GLN A 105 2.88 26.46 16.59
N ALA A 106 4.13 26.38 16.12
CA ALA A 106 4.43 26.13 14.71
C ALA A 106 3.92 24.75 14.24
N ALA A 107 4.09 23.70 15.05
CA ALA A 107 3.62 22.35 14.73
C ALA A 107 2.09 22.27 14.65
N VAL A 108 1.37 22.92 15.59
CA VAL A 108 -0.09 23.00 15.56
C VAL A 108 -0.58 23.77 14.33
N LEU A 109 0.01 24.94 14.04
CA LEU A 109 -0.33 25.72 12.86
C LEU A 109 -0.05 24.93 11.56
N GLY A 110 1.08 24.22 11.51
CA GLY A 110 1.43 23.35 10.40
C GLY A 110 0.43 22.22 10.20
N ALA A 111 -0.02 21.57 11.28
CA ALA A 111 -1.03 20.51 11.19
C ALA A 111 -2.38 21.03 10.70
N VAL A 112 -2.82 22.19 11.18
CA VAL A 112 -4.07 22.83 10.69
C VAL A 112 -3.94 23.20 9.21
N ALA A 113 -2.81 23.79 8.81
CA ALA A 113 -2.56 24.12 7.41
C ALA A 113 -2.53 22.86 6.52
N ALA A 114 -1.83 21.81 6.94
CA ALA A 114 -1.79 20.53 6.24
C ALA A 114 -3.18 19.90 6.13
N PHE A 115 -4.00 19.97 7.18
CA PHE A 115 -5.39 19.49 7.16
C PHE A 115 -6.22 20.23 6.10
N VAL A 116 -6.17 21.57 6.09
CA VAL A 116 -6.93 22.38 5.12
C VAL A 116 -6.46 22.10 3.69
N VAL A 117 -5.15 22.08 3.45
CA VAL A 117 -4.57 21.79 2.12
C VAL A 117 -4.97 20.39 1.66
N THR A 118 -4.85 19.38 2.52
CA THR A 118 -5.19 17.99 2.19
C THR A 118 -6.69 17.82 1.97
N MET A 119 -7.54 18.50 2.74
CA MET A 119 -8.99 18.49 2.54
C MET A 119 -9.36 19.06 1.17
N PHE A 120 -8.77 20.19 0.79
CA PHE A 120 -9.01 20.80 -0.52
C PHE A 120 -8.46 19.94 -1.66
N ALA A 121 -7.23 19.45 -1.52
CA ALA A 121 -6.62 18.53 -2.49
C ALA A 121 -7.48 17.27 -2.65
N GLY A 122 -7.96 16.68 -1.56
CA GLY A 122 -8.88 15.54 -1.58
C GLY A 122 -10.18 15.85 -2.31
N ALA A 123 -10.80 17.00 -2.03
CA ALA A 123 -12.04 17.42 -2.71
C ALA A 123 -11.85 17.62 -4.23
N VAL A 124 -10.72 18.18 -4.64
CA VAL A 124 -10.39 18.40 -6.07
C VAL A 124 -9.98 17.10 -6.76
N LEU A 125 -9.18 16.26 -6.08
CA LEU A 125 -8.59 15.05 -6.66
C LEU A 125 -9.48 13.80 -6.51
N HIS A 126 -10.59 13.86 -5.75
CA HIS A 126 -11.46 12.69 -5.56
C HIS A 126 -11.90 12.07 -6.89
N LYS A 127 -12.25 12.92 -7.86
CA LYS A 127 -12.78 12.51 -9.16
C LYS A 127 -11.72 11.91 -10.09
N PRO A 128 -10.52 12.49 -10.27
CA PRO A 128 -9.47 11.83 -11.03
C PRO A 128 -8.95 10.55 -10.35
N LEU A 129 -8.87 10.51 -9.01
CA LEU A 129 -8.37 9.34 -8.29
C LEU A 129 -9.32 8.14 -8.36
N SER A 130 -10.64 8.35 -8.47
CA SER A 130 -11.58 7.24 -8.66
C SER A 130 -11.43 6.52 -9.99
N PHE A 131 -10.70 7.09 -10.96
CA PHE A 131 -10.42 6.42 -12.24
C PHE A 131 -9.16 5.54 -12.20
N VAL A 132 -8.38 5.58 -11.12
CA VAL A 132 -7.17 4.76 -11.02
C VAL A 132 -7.55 3.31 -10.73
N PRO A 133 -7.21 2.34 -11.60
CA PRO A 133 -7.56 0.95 -11.38
C PRO A 133 -6.96 0.42 -10.08
N GLU A 134 -7.76 -0.26 -9.25
CA GLU A 134 -7.32 -0.83 -7.96
C GLU A 134 -6.09 -1.74 -8.12
N ASN A 135 -6.06 -2.51 -9.21
CA ASN A 135 -4.95 -3.39 -9.53
C ASN A 135 -3.65 -2.61 -9.81
N PHE A 136 -3.72 -1.42 -10.40
CA PHE A 136 -2.56 -0.57 -10.61
C PHE A 136 -2.05 0.01 -9.28
N MET A 137 -2.95 0.46 -8.40
CA MET A 137 -2.56 0.92 -7.06
C MET A 137 -1.85 -0.19 -6.28
N LYS A 138 -2.41 -1.41 -6.28
CA LYS A 138 -1.79 -2.57 -5.63
C LYS A 138 -0.44 -2.94 -6.22
N PHE A 139 -0.26 -2.75 -7.53
CA PHE A 139 1.03 -2.94 -8.18
C PHE A 139 2.06 -1.92 -7.70
N VAL A 140 1.72 -0.63 -7.80
CA VAL A 140 2.62 0.47 -7.43
C VAL A 140 3.02 0.35 -5.97
N VAL A 141 2.04 0.20 -5.07
CA VAL A 141 2.29 0.03 -3.63
C VAL A 141 3.13 -1.23 -3.37
N GLY A 142 2.79 -2.36 -4.00
CA GLY A 142 3.58 -3.59 -3.89
C GLY A 142 5.03 -3.39 -4.32
N ALA A 143 5.26 -2.74 -5.47
CA ALA A 143 6.59 -2.46 -6.01
C ALA A 143 7.38 -1.51 -5.10
N MET A 144 6.75 -0.45 -4.57
CA MET A 144 7.38 0.48 -3.63
C MET A 144 7.78 -0.22 -2.33
N LEU A 145 6.87 -0.99 -1.72
CA LEU A 145 7.15 -1.75 -0.50
C LEU A 145 8.27 -2.77 -0.72
N THR A 146 8.25 -3.50 -1.84
CA THR A 146 9.34 -4.42 -2.18
C THR A 146 10.67 -3.68 -2.37
N THR A 147 10.65 -2.51 -3.01
CA THR A 147 11.85 -1.68 -3.22
C THR A 147 12.47 -1.24 -1.91
N PHE A 148 11.68 -0.60 -1.03
CA PHE A 148 12.16 -0.19 0.30
C PHE A 148 12.58 -1.38 1.15
N GLY A 149 11.86 -2.50 1.04
CA GLY A 149 12.20 -3.75 1.72
C GLY A 149 13.56 -4.32 1.30
N ILE A 150 13.88 -4.30 0.00
CA ILE A 150 15.21 -4.70 -0.51
C ILE A 150 16.28 -3.71 -0.01
N PHE A 151 16.02 -2.41 -0.12
CA PHE A 151 16.97 -1.36 0.25
C PHE A 151 17.37 -1.43 1.72
N TRP A 152 16.39 -1.34 2.63
CA TRP A 152 16.66 -1.42 4.08
C TRP A 152 17.05 -2.82 4.52
N GLY A 153 16.51 -3.87 3.89
CA GLY A 153 16.95 -5.24 4.18
C GLY A 153 18.44 -5.44 3.89
N ALA A 154 18.96 -4.87 2.79
CA ALA A 154 20.38 -4.94 2.46
C ALA A 154 21.25 -4.03 3.35
N GLU A 155 20.81 -2.81 3.66
CA GLU A 155 21.53 -1.95 4.61
C GLU A 155 21.61 -2.57 6.00
N GLY A 156 20.54 -3.25 6.44
CA GLY A 156 20.53 -4.06 7.65
C GLY A 156 21.54 -5.22 7.63
N LEU A 157 21.94 -5.70 6.45
CA LEU A 157 22.99 -6.71 6.27
C LEU A 157 24.39 -6.10 6.06
N LEU A 158 24.56 -4.80 6.35
CA LEU A 158 25.80 -4.05 6.17
C LEU A 158 26.25 -3.93 4.69
N VAL A 159 25.31 -4.08 3.76
CA VAL A 159 25.58 -3.84 2.33
C VAL A 159 25.57 -2.34 2.08
N THR A 160 26.65 -1.82 1.50
CA THR A 160 26.74 -0.41 1.10
C THR A 160 26.26 -0.25 -0.34
N TRP A 161 25.31 0.67 -0.54
CA TRP A 161 24.78 0.97 -1.86
C TRP A 161 25.67 1.96 -2.62
N PRO A 162 26.00 1.70 -3.89
CA PRO A 162 26.97 2.50 -4.66
C PRO A 162 26.49 3.94 -4.92
N PHE A 163 25.17 4.18 -4.95
CA PHE A 163 24.58 5.49 -5.21
C PHE A 163 23.74 6.01 -4.02
N SER A 164 24.04 5.55 -2.81
CA SER A 164 23.24 5.84 -1.60
C SER A 164 21.73 5.69 -1.88
N ASP A 165 20.94 6.73 -1.61
CA ASP A 165 19.48 6.75 -1.73
C ASP A 165 19.00 6.66 -3.19
N ALA A 166 19.80 7.11 -4.16
CA ALA A 166 19.43 7.02 -5.57
C ALA A 166 19.30 5.56 -6.04
N THR A 167 19.89 4.63 -5.29
CA THR A 167 19.75 3.19 -5.52
C THR A 167 18.30 2.72 -5.35
N LEU A 168 17.46 3.41 -4.57
CA LEU A 168 16.03 3.12 -4.49
C LEU A 168 15.35 3.17 -5.86
N LEU A 169 15.69 4.16 -6.70
CA LEU A 169 15.12 4.28 -8.05
C LEU A 169 15.59 3.13 -8.96
N LEU A 170 16.84 2.70 -8.80
CA LEU A 170 17.41 1.58 -9.55
C LEU A 170 16.76 0.24 -9.14
N ILE A 171 16.57 0.02 -7.84
CA ILE A 171 15.85 -1.15 -7.32
C ILE A 171 14.41 -1.13 -7.81
N LEU A 172 13.72 0.01 -7.74
CA LEU A 172 12.35 0.16 -8.23
C LEU A 172 12.24 -0.18 -9.72
N ALA A 173 13.15 0.35 -10.54
CA ALA A 173 13.22 0.03 -11.95
C ALA A 173 13.44 -1.49 -12.18
N GLY A 174 14.32 -2.11 -11.38
CA GLY A 174 14.55 -3.56 -11.38
C GLY A 174 13.31 -4.36 -10.99
N VAL A 175 12.62 -4.00 -9.91
CA VAL A 175 11.37 -4.63 -9.44
C VAL A 175 10.28 -4.53 -10.52
N CYS A 176 10.14 -3.36 -11.15
CA CYS A 176 9.21 -3.16 -12.27
C CYS A 176 9.57 -4.03 -13.48
N LEU A 177 10.85 -4.09 -13.85
CA LEU A 177 11.32 -4.90 -14.97
C LEU A 177 11.10 -6.40 -14.73
N VAL A 178 11.47 -6.91 -13.56
CA VAL A 178 11.23 -8.31 -13.16
C VAL A 178 9.73 -8.62 -13.14
N SER A 179 8.92 -7.68 -12.65
CA SER A 179 7.46 -7.80 -12.67
C SER A 179 6.89 -7.93 -14.08
N LEU A 180 7.35 -7.10 -15.01
CA LEU A 180 6.93 -7.17 -16.42
C LEU A 180 7.33 -8.50 -17.07
N ILE A 181 8.55 -8.98 -16.79
CA ILE A 181 9.02 -10.29 -17.27
C ILE A 181 8.15 -11.40 -16.69
N ALA A 182 7.88 -11.39 -15.38
CA ALA A 182 7.06 -12.38 -14.70
C ALA A 182 5.63 -12.41 -15.27
N VAL A 183 5.00 -11.26 -15.51
CA VAL A 183 3.68 -11.18 -16.14
C VAL A 183 3.70 -11.80 -17.53
N ARG A 184 4.69 -11.47 -18.37
CA ARG A 184 4.81 -12.04 -19.72
C ARG A 184 5.02 -13.55 -19.69
N MET A 185 5.90 -14.05 -18.82
CA MET A 185 6.13 -15.49 -18.67
C MET A 185 4.86 -16.21 -18.19
N LEU A 186 4.18 -15.68 -17.18
CA LEU A 186 2.93 -16.24 -16.65
C LEU A 186 1.81 -16.25 -17.69
N ALA A 187 1.65 -15.17 -18.47
CA ALA A 187 0.68 -15.12 -19.55
C ALA A 187 0.96 -16.19 -20.62
N LEU A 188 2.21 -16.38 -21.00
CA LEU A 188 2.62 -17.41 -21.95
C LEU A 188 2.33 -18.84 -21.45
N VAL A 189 2.47 -19.09 -20.15
CA VAL A 189 2.14 -20.38 -19.53
C VAL A 189 0.63 -20.58 -19.41
N ALA A 190 -0.11 -19.54 -19.01
CA ALA A 190 -1.57 -19.59 -18.87
C ALA A 190 -2.27 -19.95 -20.19
N HIS A 191 -1.79 -19.41 -21.31
CA HIS A 191 -2.31 -19.76 -22.64
C HIS A 191 -1.97 -21.17 -23.12
N ARG A 192 -1.03 -21.87 -22.47
CA ARG A 192 -0.60 -23.23 -22.83
C ARG A 192 -1.32 -24.33 -22.05
N VAL A 193 -2.11 -24.00 -21.03
CA VAL A 193 -2.94 -24.99 -20.33
C VAL A 193 -4.29 -25.02 -21.04
N PRO A 194 -4.57 -26.01 -21.92
CA PRO A 194 -5.92 -26.18 -22.46
C PRO A 194 -6.88 -26.34 -21.29
N ALA A 195 -8.03 -25.67 -21.38
CA ALA A 195 -9.14 -25.90 -20.46
C ALA A 195 -9.37 -27.41 -20.37
N SER A 196 -9.26 -27.96 -19.16
CA SER A 196 -9.44 -29.40 -18.94
C SER A 196 -10.81 -29.80 -19.52
N PRO A 197 -10.90 -30.79 -20.43
CA PRO A 197 -12.16 -31.13 -21.12
C PRO A 197 -13.20 -31.84 -20.25
N PHE A 198 -13.02 -31.87 -18.92
CA PHE A 198 -13.97 -32.49 -18.01
C PHE A 198 -14.75 -31.44 -17.20
N GLY A 199 -16.05 -31.34 -17.50
CA GLY A 199 -17.07 -30.79 -16.60
C GLY A 199 -17.05 -31.49 -15.23
N THR A 200 -17.71 -31.00 -14.18
CA THR A 200 -19.16 -30.71 -14.10
C THR A 200 -19.51 -30.10 -12.74
N SER A 201 -20.73 -29.54 -12.69
CA SER A 201 -21.62 -29.43 -11.52
C SER A 201 -21.68 -28.07 -10.83
N ASN A 202 -22.49 -27.21 -11.46
CA ASN A 202 -23.44 -26.33 -10.80
C ASN A 202 -24.07 -27.02 -9.57
N LYS A 203 -23.82 -26.51 -8.37
CA LYS A 203 -24.61 -26.85 -7.17
C LYS A 203 -25.43 -25.61 -6.79
N PRO A 204 -26.76 -25.71 -6.66
CA PRO A 204 -27.55 -24.64 -6.09
C PRO A 204 -27.24 -24.53 -4.59
N VAL A 205 -26.94 -23.33 -4.14
CA VAL A 205 -26.91 -22.99 -2.72
C VAL A 205 -28.34 -22.58 -2.35
N TYR A 206 -28.96 -23.37 -1.48
CA TYR A 206 -30.14 -22.97 -0.71
C TYR A 206 -29.73 -22.06 0.44
#